data_AF-A0A7R9ZZ86-F1
#
_entry.id   AF-A0A7R9ZZ86-F1
#
_cell.length_a   1.000
_cell.length_b   1.000
_cell.length_c   1.000
_cell.angle_alpha   90.00
_cell.angle_beta   90.00
_cell.angle_gamma   90.00
#
_symmetry.space_group_name_H-M   'P 1'
#
loop_
_entity.id
_entity.type
_entity.pdbx_description
1 polymer ?
#
loop_
_entity_poly.entity_id
_entity_poly.type
_entity_poly.pdbx_seq_one_letter_code
_entity_poly.pdbx_strand_id
1 'polypeptide(L)'
;MPRLAVVVVLAFLAAIGAEALPCESCLRTQGEHLLIQAPAALRVGGSCKVWRDFSALKALASGDPELRGIEREVAAHWAAFCKATEARPPLPPTGRAAGENLHWDGSVALLVEAEPLSDALQAMWDDMDGVKRDAESATALAESLVTAAVANISACGGMLNATMQGQLGLLEAAAEAGRDSHATCRSAEAELKLAMDNEYHDFHAYWTALSLPECAGSFPHTKWDDTWACLRGLDAWTAEARANVSARHDSWMAAIEARGNTTHECNAKQSGFEAAVCDWIAEYKAACSTYAACYASTVAAHGQVHADTQQVEMARKADYASAERVQCHLRVMNASDPAEKGRLLAECAATQQPDTGHLSVTYPAVPGEQACGAAKEPRPCEPGWLRAAYEGQPWHAEAPAQACTPCEAPTPVPTPAPPRPAFAWAGREFQNSLSDFENFTSQERGTDFGPELSVGFTARIDKANDWSVLDLSGAPDAMGSRLRLWIGCGYHGQDDLHVTCSSTSVSGSRLIAAGLVNVGSTSKFLVTLAGDGQVKVFKDGQLAQSGDAPAWASLPGPFKPAMLWVGKHAYSTSGAHPMDGLIQDFSIWNRVLTWQEFEAWA
;
A
#
# COMPACT_ATOMS: atom_id res chain seq x y z
N MET A 1 28.96 -24.39 -2.74
CA MET A 1 28.54 -24.84 -1.39
C MET A 1 28.04 -26.30 -1.26
N PRO A 2 27.86 -27.18 -2.30
CA PRO A 2 27.31 -28.53 -2.06
C PRO A 2 28.35 -29.59 -1.63
N ARG A 3 29.66 -29.34 -1.82
CA ARG A 3 30.72 -30.30 -1.47
C ARG A 3 31.07 -30.35 0.03
N LEU A 4 30.91 -29.23 0.74
CA LEU A 4 31.16 -29.16 2.19
C LEU A 4 30.12 -29.97 3.00
N ALA A 5 28.86 -29.96 2.54
CA ALA A 5 27.77 -30.68 3.20
C ALA A 5 27.94 -32.21 3.17
N VAL A 6 28.51 -32.75 2.08
CA VAL A 6 28.75 -34.20 1.94
C VAL A 6 29.85 -34.68 2.88
N VAL A 7 30.90 -33.88 3.09
CA VAL A 7 32.00 -34.19 4.02
C VAL A 7 31.51 -34.14 5.47
N VAL A 8 30.67 -33.15 5.81
CA VAL A 8 30.07 -33.04 7.16
C VAL A 8 29.11 -34.19 7.44
N VAL A 9 28.26 -34.59 6.49
CA VAL A 9 27.32 -35.70 6.66
C VAL A 9 28.04 -37.06 6.73
N LEU A 10 29.10 -37.27 5.96
CA LEU A 10 29.91 -38.50 6.05
C LEU A 10 30.73 -38.58 7.35
N ALA A 11 31.23 -37.45 7.85
CA ALA A 11 31.88 -37.37 9.16
C ALA A 11 30.89 -37.58 10.32
N PHE A 12 29.66 -37.05 10.21
CA PHE A 12 28.60 -37.24 11.19
C PHE A 12 28.08 -38.69 11.22
N LEU A 13 27.95 -39.33 10.06
CA LEU A 13 27.54 -40.75 9.96
C LEU A 13 28.64 -41.72 10.41
N ALA A 14 29.92 -41.37 10.21
CA ALA A 14 31.05 -42.12 10.77
C ALA A 14 31.14 -41.99 12.31
N ALA A 15 30.71 -40.85 12.87
CA ALA A 15 30.66 -40.63 14.31
C ALA A 15 29.48 -41.37 15.00
N ILE A 16 28.32 -41.48 14.34
CA ILE A 16 27.14 -42.18 14.88
C ILE A 16 27.30 -43.71 14.82
N GLY A 17 28.15 -44.25 13.94
CA GLY A 17 28.46 -45.68 13.86
C GLY A 17 29.31 -46.25 15.01
N ALA A 18 29.71 -45.42 15.98
CA ALA A 18 30.59 -45.81 17.08
C ALA A 18 29.91 -45.88 18.47
N GLU A 19 28.61 -45.60 18.61
CA GLU A 19 27.93 -45.71 19.91
C GLU A 19 26.59 -46.46 19.81
N ALA A 20 26.53 -47.62 20.48
CA ALA A 20 25.31 -48.37 20.70
C ALA A 20 24.49 -47.73 21.83
N LEU A 21 23.26 -47.33 21.53
CA LEU A 21 22.21 -47.10 22.54
C LEU A 21 21.79 -48.43 23.19
N PRO A 22 21.35 -48.41 24.46
CA PRO A 22 20.16 -49.18 24.82
C PRO A 22 19.04 -48.29 25.42
N CYS A 23 17.82 -48.79 25.22
CA CYS A 23 16.54 -48.20 25.60
C CYS A 23 16.32 -47.88 27.09
N GLU A 24 15.49 -46.85 27.28
CA GLU A 24 14.46 -46.60 28.31
C GLU A 24 14.61 -47.25 29.69
N SER A 25 14.93 -46.43 30.71
CA SER A 25 13.98 -45.99 31.76
C SER A 25 14.69 -45.22 32.88
N CYS A 26 14.04 -44.14 33.34
CA CYS A 26 14.27 -43.33 34.57
C CYS A 26 14.76 -41.88 34.39
N LEU A 27 13.76 -40.99 34.32
CA LEU A 27 13.61 -39.64 34.90
C LEU A 27 14.78 -38.95 35.66
N ARG A 28 14.92 -37.65 35.30
CA ARG A 28 15.25 -36.43 36.07
C ARG A 28 16.71 -35.92 36.17
N THR A 29 16.94 -34.84 35.40
CA THR A 29 17.61 -33.55 35.71
C THR A 29 18.69 -33.50 36.81
N GLN A 30 19.93 -33.17 36.43
CA GLN A 30 20.60 -31.88 36.67
C GLN A 30 22.08 -31.91 36.24
N GLY A 31 22.53 -30.80 35.63
CA GLY A 31 23.83 -30.13 35.83
C GLY A 31 25.15 -30.91 35.81
N GLU A 32 25.89 -30.68 34.73
CA GLU A 32 27.35 -30.46 34.65
C GLU A 32 28.36 -31.58 35.05
N HIS A 33 29.11 -32.00 34.01
CA HIS A 33 30.43 -32.65 33.95
C HIS A 33 30.67 -34.03 34.60
N LEU A 34 31.06 -35.03 33.78
CA LEU A 34 32.07 -36.02 34.19
C LEU A 34 32.77 -36.75 33.00
N LEU A 35 34.10 -36.84 33.11
CA LEU A 35 34.99 -37.81 32.46
C LEU A 35 34.62 -39.26 32.82
N ILE A 36 34.70 -40.22 31.89
CA ILE A 36 34.77 -41.66 32.22
C ILE A 36 35.76 -42.43 31.32
N GLN A 37 36.63 -43.20 31.98
CA GLN A 37 37.54 -44.22 31.47
C GLN A 37 36.80 -45.53 31.09
N ALA A 38 37.32 -46.22 30.07
CA ALA A 38 36.88 -47.56 29.65
C ALA A 38 37.42 -48.69 30.56
N PRO A 39 36.77 -49.88 30.58
CA PRO A 39 37.42 -51.02 29.91
C PRO A 39 36.51 -52.13 29.30
N ALA A 40 37.10 -52.78 28.29
CA ALA A 40 37.16 -54.22 27.96
C ALA A 40 35.96 -55.02 27.36
N ALA A 41 36.12 -55.25 26.04
CA ALA A 41 36.08 -56.53 25.31
C ALA A 41 34.73 -57.20 24.92
N LEU A 42 34.48 -57.33 23.60
CA LEU A 42 33.75 -58.47 23.03
C LEU A 42 34.16 -58.77 21.57
N ARG A 43 34.15 -60.06 21.21
CA ARG A 43 34.68 -60.67 19.96
C ARG A 43 33.73 -60.53 18.77
N VAL A 44 34.31 -60.41 17.57
CA VAL A 44 33.63 -60.28 16.27
C VAL A 44 33.39 -61.65 15.61
N GLY A 45 32.18 -61.85 15.08
CA GLY A 45 31.87 -62.86 14.07
C GLY A 45 30.48 -62.66 13.45
N GLY A 46 30.40 -62.39 12.13
CA GLY A 46 29.17 -62.56 11.34
C GLY A 46 28.85 -61.50 10.26
N SER A 47 29.09 -61.87 8.99
CA SER A 47 28.41 -61.54 7.71
C SER A 47 27.79 -60.15 7.40
N CYS A 48 28.16 -59.59 6.22
CA CYS A 48 27.61 -58.41 5.52
C CYS A 48 26.13 -58.57 5.08
N LYS A 49 25.19 -58.70 6.01
CA LYS A 49 23.74 -58.77 5.68
C LYS A 49 22.89 -57.63 6.24
N VAL A 50 23.48 -56.67 6.98
CA VAL A 50 22.68 -55.75 7.83
C VAL A 50 22.49 -54.34 7.25
N TRP A 51 23.24 -53.89 6.23
CA TRP A 51 23.07 -52.52 5.71
C TRP A 51 22.64 -52.53 4.25
N ARG A 52 21.32 -52.60 4.03
CA ARG A 52 20.73 -52.51 2.69
C ARG A 52 19.69 -51.40 2.56
N ASP A 53 19.62 -50.48 3.53
CA ASP A 53 18.62 -49.43 3.52
C ASP A 53 19.24 -48.04 3.32
N PHE A 54 19.30 -47.61 2.05
CA PHE A 54 19.71 -46.27 1.63
C PHE A 54 18.50 -45.34 1.39
N SER A 55 17.34 -45.67 1.97
CA SER A 55 16.08 -44.94 1.72
C SER A 55 16.14 -43.45 2.08
N ALA A 56 16.97 -43.07 3.07
CA ALA A 56 17.17 -41.66 3.45
C ALA A 56 17.93 -40.86 2.37
N LEU A 57 18.97 -41.44 1.76
CA LEU A 57 19.75 -40.80 0.69
C LEU A 57 18.95 -40.67 -0.61
N LYS A 58 18.13 -41.69 -0.92
CA LYS A 58 17.18 -41.67 -2.05
C LYS A 58 16.11 -40.59 -1.91
N ALA A 59 15.63 -40.35 -0.70
CA ALA A 59 14.63 -39.31 -0.45
C ALA A 59 15.22 -37.91 -0.69
N LEU A 60 16.44 -37.65 -0.21
CA LEU A 60 17.16 -36.39 -0.42
C LEU A 60 17.57 -36.14 -1.88
N ALA A 61 17.93 -37.19 -2.63
CA ALA A 61 18.35 -37.04 -4.03
C ALA A 61 17.18 -36.84 -5.02
N SER A 62 15.92 -37.02 -4.60
CA SER A 62 14.79 -37.16 -5.52
C SER A 62 14.36 -35.90 -6.29
N GLY A 63 14.94 -34.73 -6.02
CA GLY A 63 14.67 -33.48 -6.75
C GLY A 63 15.86 -32.87 -7.50
N ASP A 64 17.10 -33.27 -7.18
CA ASP A 64 18.30 -32.55 -7.60
C ASP A 64 19.20 -33.43 -8.50
N PRO A 65 19.54 -33.00 -9.73
CA PRO A 65 20.47 -33.72 -10.61
C PRO A 65 21.87 -33.96 -10.00
N GLU A 66 22.40 -33.02 -9.19
CA GLU A 66 23.71 -33.14 -8.55
C GLU A 66 23.69 -34.19 -7.42
N LEU A 67 22.67 -34.18 -6.56
CA LEU A 67 22.54 -35.16 -5.48
C LEU A 67 22.33 -36.59 -6.00
N ARG A 68 21.69 -36.75 -7.17
CA ARG A 68 21.60 -38.05 -7.88
C ARG A 68 22.93 -38.51 -8.47
N GLY A 69 23.86 -37.60 -8.73
CA GLY A 69 25.24 -37.93 -9.07
C GLY A 69 25.96 -38.55 -7.87
N ILE A 70 25.85 -37.91 -6.71
CA ILE A 70 26.48 -38.31 -5.46
C ILE A 70 25.92 -39.65 -4.95
N GLU A 71 24.60 -39.86 -5.00
CA GLU A 71 23.98 -41.15 -4.66
C GLU A 71 24.55 -42.29 -5.52
N ARG A 72 24.75 -42.07 -6.82
CA ARG A 72 25.31 -43.07 -7.74
C ARG A 72 26.77 -43.39 -7.44
N GLU A 73 27.58 -42.39 -7.09
CA GLU A 73 28.99 -42.60 -6.73
C GLU A 73 29.16 -43.34 -5.39
N VAL A 74 28.33 -43.02 -4.39
CA VAL A 74 28.31 -43.71 -3.10
C VAL A 74 27.87 -45.17 -3.28
N ALA A 75 26.84 -45.42 -4.09
CA ALA A 75 26.39 -46.77 -4.42
C ALA A 75 27.46 -47.59 -5.18
N ALA A 76 28.20 -46.96 -6.09
CA ALA A 76 29.29 -47.60 -6.84
C ALA A 76 30.48 -47.98 -5.95
N HIS A 77 30.90 -47.10 -5.04
CA HIS A 77 31.97 -47.39 -4.08
C HIS A 77 31.58 -48.50 -3.10
N TRP A 78 30.33 -48.50 -2.63
CA TRP A 78 29.81 -49.56 -1.76
C TRP A 78 29.78 -50.93 -2.47
N ALA A 79 29.33 -50.96 -3.73
CA ALA A 79 29.34 -52.19 -4.52
C ALA A 79 30.77 -52.72 -4.76
N ALA A 80 31.75 -51.84 -4.98
CA ALA A 80 33.15 -52.21 -5.10
C ALA A 80 33.72 -52.79 -3.79
N PHE A 81 33.37 -52.18 -2.65
CA PHE A 81 33.75 -52.66 -1.31
C PHE A 81 33.20 -54.07 -1.03
N CYS A 82 31.91 -54.31 -1.28
CA CYS A 82 31.31 -55.64 -1.09
C CYS A 82 31.95 -56.70 -2.01
N LYS A 83 32.23 -56.35 -3.27
CA LYS A 83 32.84 -57.27 -4.25
C LYS A 83 34.29 -57.65 -3.86
N ALA A 84 35.02 -56.74 -3.21
CA ALA A 84 36.35 -57.03 -2.66
C ALA A 84 36.32 -57.97 -1.44
N THR A 85 35.23 -57.97 -0.67
CA THR A 85 35.06 -58.84 0.51
C THR A 85 34.58 -60.25 0.19
N GLU A 86 33.83 -60.46 -0.90
CA GLU A 86 33.31 -61.78 -1.31
C GLU A 86 34.32 -62.64 -2.08
N ALA A 87 35.42 -62.05 -2.57
CA ALA A 87 36.44 -62.76 -3.36
C ALA A 87 37.47 -63.55 -2.51
N ARG A 88 37.29 -63.67 -1.19
CA ARG A 88 38.22 -64.42 -0.33
C ARG A 88 37.80 -65.90 -0.23
N PRO A 89 38.65 -66.86 -0.65
CA PRO A 89 38.37 -68.28 -0.44
C PRO A 89 38.42 -68.64 1.06
N PRO A 90 37.67 -69.67 1.50
CA PRO A 90 37.67 -70.09 2.90
C PRO A 90 39.05 -70.60 3.32
N LEU A 91 39.55 -70.08 4.45
CA LEU A 91 40.77 -70.57 5.09
C LEU A 91 40.59 -72.02 5.58
N PRO A 92 41.55 -72.92 5.33
CA PRO A 92 41.54 -74.26 5.91
C PRO A 92 41.86 -74.22 7.41
N PRO A 93 41.39 -75.22 8.18
CA PRO A 93 41.59 -75.26 9.63
C PRO A 93 43.07 -75.52 9.96
N THR A 94 43.66 -74.67 10.80
CA THR A 94 45.04 -74.81 11.25
C THR A 94 45.24 -76.06 12.10
N GLY A 95 46.18 -76.89 11.68
CA GLY A 95 46.94 -77.81 12.51
C GLY A 95 48.38 -77.93 12.02
N ARG A 96 49.31 -77.36 12.81
CA ARG A 96 50.79 -77.51 12.81
C ARG A 96 51.65 -76.92 11.67
N ALA A 97 52.50 -75.98 12.15
CA ALA A 97 53.96 -75.92 12.01
C ALA A 97 54.60 -75.26 10.78
N ALA A 98 55.62 -74.43 11.11
CA ALA A 98 56.62 -73.75 10.29
C ALA A 98 56.04 -72.75 9.27
N GLY A 99 56.20 -71.44 9.41
CA GLY A 99 57.42 -70.72 9.75
C GLY A 99 58.01 -70.19 8.45
N GLU A 100 57.50 -69.05 7.96
CA GLU A 100 58.23 -68.15 7.06
C GLU A 100 57.47 -66.82 6.92
N ASN A 101 58.24 -65.74 7.05
CA ASN A 101 57.80 -64.35 7.06
C ASN A 101 57.33 -63.91 5.67
N LEU A 102 56.13 -63.33 5.59
CA LEU A 102 55.76 -62.41 4.51
C LEU A 102 55.25 -61.11 5.14
N HIS A 103 56.11 -60.10 5.07
CA HIS A 103 55.81 -58.71 5.36
C HIS A 103 54.97 -58.17 4.19
N TRP A 104 53.80 -57.61 4.46
CA TRP A 104 53.06 -56.75 3.53
C TRP A 104 52.66 -55.49 4.28
N ASP A 105 53.44 -54.44 4.05
CA ASP A 105 53.06 -53.04 4.21
C ASP A 105 52.17 -52.66 3.01
N GLY A 106 51.05 -52.00 3.28
CA GLY A 106 50.04 -51.71 2.29
C GLY A 106 48.94 -50.83 2.85
N SER A 107 49.36 -49.75 3.51
CA SER A 107 48.51 -48.66 3.96
C SER A 107 47.70 -48.09 2.78
N VAL A 108 46.38 -48.28 2.77
CA VAL A 108 45.50 -47.51 1.90
C VAL A 108 45.36 -46.13 2.52
N ALA A 109 46.24 -45.21 2.11
CA ALA A 109 46.11 -43.80 2.41
C ALA A 109 44.84 -43.29 1.71
N LEU A 110 43.78 -43.09 2.49
CA LEU A 110 42.62 -42.32 2.06
C LEU A 110 43.08 -40.85 2.02
N LEU A 111 43.58 -40.40 0.87
CA LEU A 111 43.78 -38.98 0.59
C LEU A 111 42.39 -38.34 0.48
N VAL A 112 41.85 -37.90 1.62
CA VAL A 112 40.92 -36.78 1.62
C VAL A 112 41.80 -35.58 1.27
N GLU A 113 41.69 -35.08 0.05
CA GLU A 113 42.29 -33.79 -0.32
C GLU A 113 41.66 -32.74 0.61
N ALA A 114 42.36 -32.43 1.70
CA ALA A 114 42.07 -31.23 2.47
C ALA A 114 42.30 -30.06 1.52
N GLU A 115 41.28 -29.22 1.31
CA GLU A 115 41.52 -27.94 0.64
C GLU A 115 42.69 -27.26 1.37
N PRO A 116 43.71 -26.78 0.63
CA PRO A 116 44.84 -26.14 1.26
C PRO A 116 44.30 -24.96 2.07
N LEU A 117 44.79 -24.80 3.30
CA LEU A 117 44.37 -23.76 4.25
C LEU A 117 44.28 -22.36 3.63
N SER A 118 45.05 -22.09 2.57
CA SER A 118 44.98 -20.88 1.75
C SER A 118 43.62 -20.63 1.11
N ASP A 119 42.97 -21.67 0.59
CA ASP A 119 41.73 -21.54 -0.19
C ASP A 119 40.56 -21.23 0.73
N ALA A 120 40.55 -21.84 1.93
CA ALA A 120 39.57 -21.53 2.97
C ALA A 120 39.71 -20.08 3.50
N LEU A 121 40.96 -19.61 3.72
CA LEU A 121 41.20 -18.23 4.15
C LEU A 121 40.80 -17.21 3.06
N GLN A 122 40.99 -17.56 1.78
CA GLN A 122 40.54 -16.72 0.67
C GLN A 122 39.02 -16.66 0.57
N ALA A 123 38.31 -17.78 0.75
CA ALA A 123 36.85 -17.78 0.77
C ALA A 123 36.29 -16.88 1.89
N MET A 124 36.85 -16.97 3.10
CA MET A 124 36.47 -16.07 4.20
C MET A 124 36.78 -14.59 3.90
N TRP A 125 37.86 -14.32 3.17
CA TRP A 125 38.21 -12.97 2.75
C TRP A 125 37.14 -12.40 1.81
N ASP A 126 36.76 -13.18 0.80
CA ASP A 126 35.77 -12.81 -0.21
C ASP A 126 34.38 -12.60 0.42
N ASP A 127 34.02 -13.40 1.42
CA ASP A 127 32.79 -13.23 2.20
C ASP A 127 32.78 -11.90 2.98
N MET A 128 33.89 -11.53 3.61
CA MET A 128 34.01 -10.23 4.31
C MET A 128 33.96 -9.04 3.35
N ASP A 129 34.55 -9.17 2.16
CA ASP A 129 34.38 -8.18 1.10
C ASP A 129 32.93 -8.10 0.63
N GLY A 130 32.19 -9.22 0.65
CA GLY A 130 30.74 -9.26 0.45
C GLY A 130 29.98 -8.42 1.48
N VAL A 131 30.20 -8.68 2.78
CA VAL A 131 29.59 -7.93 3.88
C VAL A 131 29.82 -6.42 3.75
N LYS A 132 31.05 -6.01 3.40
CA LYS A 132 31.39 -4.60 3.21
C LYS A 132 30.62 -3.97 2.04
N ARG A 133 30.54 -4.64 0.88
CA ARG A 133 29.77 -4.18 -0.28
C ARG A 133 28.26 -4.11 0.00
N ASP A 134 27.74 -5.07 0.77
CA ASP A 134 26.33 -5.08 1.16
C ASP A 134 26.02 -3.91 2.10
N ALA A 135 26.91 -3.60 3.05
CA ALA A 135 26.76 -2.43 3.93
C ALA A 135 26.75 -1.11 3.14
N GLU A 136 27.66 -0.95 2.16
CA GLU A 136 27.70 0.22 1.27
C GLU A 136 26.42 0.33 0.41
N SER A 137 26.02 -0.76 -0.25
CA SER A 137 24.83 -0.79 -1.11
C SER A 137 23.55 -0.50 -0.33
N ALA A 138 23.44 -1.07 0.88
CA ALA A 138 22.29 -0.87 1.73
C ALA A 138 22.23 0.57 2.30
N THR A 139 23.38 1.22 2.50
CA THR A 139 23.46 2.66 2.87
C THR A 139 22.89 3.54 1.76
N ALA A 140 23.26 3.30 0.50
CA ALA A 140 22.69 4.02 -0.64
C ALA A 140 21.16 3.83 -0.75
N LEU A 141 20.67 2.61 -0.49
CA LEU A 141 19.23 2.35 -0.42
C LEU A 141 18.56 3.15 0.71
N ALA A 142 19.16 3.19 1.90
CA ALA A 142 18.66 3.96 3.04
C ALA A 142 18.56 5.47 2.73
N GLU A 143 19.57 6.06 2.10
CA GLU A 143 19.52 7.46 1.66
C GLU A 143 18.37 7.71 0.68
N SER A 144 18.12 6.77 -0.24
CA SER A 144 17.00 6.87 -1.18
C SER A 144 15.63 6.79 -0.48
N LEU A 145 15.50 5.96 0.56
CA LEU A 145 14.26 5.80 1.34
C LEU A 145 13.92 7.06 2.13
N VAL A 146 14.89 7.63 2.84
CA VAL A 146 14.69 8.88 3.60
C VAL A 146 14.38 10.04 2.65
N THR A 147 15.08 10.12 1.51
CA THR A 147 14.81 11.14 0.48
C THR A 147 13.40 11.01 -0.10
N ALA A 148 12.95 9.78 -0.39
CA ALA A 148 11.61 9.52 -0.87
C ALA A 148 10.54 9.88 0.17
N ALA A 149 10.79 9.61 1.46
CA ALA A 149 9.88 10.01 2.54
C ALA A 149 9.69 11.54 2.60
N VAL A 150 10.76 12.32 2.44
CA VAL A 150 10.69 13.79 2.35
C VAL A 150 9.97 14.27 1.08
N ALA A 151 10.17 13.58 -0.05
CA ALA A 151 9.46 13.88 -1.28
C ALA A 151 7.93 13.66 -1.14
N ASN A 152 7.50 12.63 -0.39
CA ASN A 152 6.08 12.38 -0.12
C ASN A 152 5.44 13.50 0.70
N ILE A 153 6.15 14.07 1.68
CA ILE A 153 5.68 15.25 2.43
C ILE A 153 5.50 16.45 1.48
N SER A 154 6.47 16.67 0.59
CA SER A 154 6.41 17.74 -0.41
C SER A 154 5.25 17.55 -1.39
N ALA A 155 4.91 16.30 -1.72
CA ALA A 155 3.79 15.97 -2.60
C ALA A 155 2.44 16.40 -2.01
N CYS A 156 2.25 16.36 -0.69
CA CYS A 156 1.05 16.89 -0.03
C CYS A 156 0.85 18.37 -0.37
N GLY A 157 1.91 19.18 -0.33
CA GLY A 157 1.83 20.59 -0.68
C GLY A 157 1.60 20.82 -2.18
N GLY A 158 2.14 19.94 -3.02
CA GLY A 158 1.83 19.91 -4.45
C GLY A 158 0.34 19.69 -4.73
N MET A 159 -0.29 18.75 -4.02
CA MET A 159 -1.73 18.50 -4.14
C MET A 159 -2.56 19.71 -3.70
N LEU A 160 -2.22 20.33 -2.57
CA LEU A 160 -2.90 21.54 -2.12
C LEU A 160 -2.84 22.65 -3.19
N ASN A 161 -1.64 22.92 -3.72
CA ASN A 161 -1.45 23.93 -4.76
C ASN A 161 -2.25 23.62 -6.03
N ALA A 162 -2.28 22.34 -6.46
CA ALA A 162 -3.04 21.92 -7.62
C ALA A 162 -4.56 22.12 -7.40
N THR A 163 -5.09 21.79 -6.23
CA THR A 163 -6.50 22.03 -5.89
C THR A 163 -6.83 23.53 -5.85
N MET A 164 -5.94 24.33 -5.26
CA MET A 164 -6.09 25.79 -5.18
C MET A 164 -6.14 26.44 -6.58
N GLN A 165 -5.28 26.00 -7.50
CA GLN A 165 -5.24 26.54 -8.88
C GLN A 165 -6.30 25.95 -9.80
N GLY A 166 -6.78 24.74 -9.52
CA GLY A 166 -7.78 24.03 -10.31
C GLY A 166 -9.20 24.36 -9.88
N GLN A 167 -9.86 23.36 -9.27
CA GLN A 167 -11.28 23.45 -8.88
C GLN A 167 -11.58 24.66 -8.00
N LEU A 168 -10.71 24.96 -7.03
CA LEU A 168 -10.96 26.05 -6.11
C LEU A 168 -10.88 27.42 -6.80
N GLY A 169 -9.92 27.62 -7.70
CA GLY A 169 -9.81 28.84 -8.50
C GLY A 169 -11.03 29.07 -9.39
N LEU A 170 -11.62 28.00 -9.93
CA LEU A 170 -12.87 28.10 -10.70
C LEU A 170 -14.05 28.53 -9.82
N LEU A 171 -14.14 28.00 -8.59
CA LEU A 171 -15.20 28.38 -7.64
C LEU A 171 -15.03 29.81 -7.14
N GLU A 172 -13.78 30.26 -6.90
CA GLU A 172 -13.50 31.66 -6.53
C GLU A 172 -13.97 32.60 -7.65
N ALA A 173 -13.60 32.31 -8.90
CA ALA A 173 -14.01 33.08 -10.06
C ALA A 173 -15.55 33.09 -10.25
N ALA A 174 -16.22 31.97 -9.98
CA ALA A 174 -17.67 31.90 -10.03
C ALA A 174 -18.34 32.76 -8.95
N ALA A 175 -17.78 32.78 -7.74
CA ALA A 175 -18.26 33.64 -6.65
C ALA A 175 -18.05 35.13 -6.97
N GLU A 176 -16.91 35.50 -7.54
CA GLU A 176 -16.63 36.88 -7.99
C GLU A 176 -17.58 37.30 -9.12
N ALA A 177 -17.77 36.47 -10.14
CA ALA A 177 -18.71 36.74 -11.22
C ALA A 177 -20.16 36.85 -10.72
N GLY A 178 -20.54 36.02 -9.74
CA GLY A 178 -21.83 36.08 -9.06
C GLY A 178 -22.04 37.41 -8.33
N ARG A 179 -21.02 37.87 -7.59
CA ARG A 179 -21.02 39.17 -6.90
C ARG A 179 -21.29 40.31 -7.88
N ASP A 180 -20.52 40.36 -8.96
CA ASP A 180 -20.60 41.45 -9.95
C ASP A 180 -21.94 41.46 -10.69
N SER A 181 -22.42 40.28 -11.08
CA SER A 181 -23.72 40.10 -11.73
C SER A 181 -24.87 40.55 -10.82
N HIS A 182 -24.82 40.18 -9.54
CA HIS A 182 -25.81 40.62 -8.55
C HIS A 182 -25.74 42.14 -8.30
N ALA A 183 -24.56 42.70 -8.07
CA ALA A 183 -24.39 44.13 -7.80
C ALA A 183 -24.83 45.01 -8.99
N THR A 184 -24.53 44.57 -10.22
CA THR A 184 -24.99 45.23 -11.44
C THR A 184 -26.52 45.24 -11.52
N CYS A 185 -27.15 44.09 -11.25
CA CYS A 185 -28.60 43.97 -11.23
C CYS A 185 -29.24 44.93 -10.20
N ARG A 186 -28.73 44.94 -8.97
CA ARG A 186 -29.26 45.81 -7.91
C ARG A 186 -29.08 47.29 -8.20
N SER A 187 -28.01 47.65 -8.89
CA SER A 187 -27.81 49.03 -9.35
C SER A 187 -28.89 49.44 -10.36
N ALA A 188 -29.21 48.56 -11.32
CA ALA A 188 -30.31 48.80 -12.26
C ALA A 188 -31.69 48.84 -11.56
N GLU A 189 -31.93 47.96 -10.57
CA GLU A 189 -33.16 47.97 -9.76
C GLU A 189 -33.31 49.30 -8.99
N ALA A 190 -32.21 49.82 -8.43
CA ALA A 190 -32.19 51.10 -7.73
C ALA A 190 -32.54 52.26 -8.67
N GLU A 191 -32.01 52.27 -9.89
CA GLU A 191 -32.39 53.26 -10.91
C GLU A 191 -33.87 53.16 -11.29
N LEU A 192 -34.41 51.94 -11.46
CA LEU A 192 -35.83 51.72 -11.73
C LEU A 192 -36.72 52.19 -10.58
N LYS A 193 -36.27 52.03 -9.33
CA LYS A 193 -36.97 52.56 -8.16
C LYS A 193 -37.06 54.09 -8.20
N LEU A 194 -35.96 54.78 -8.48
CA LEU A 194 -35.98 56.24 -8.62
C LEU A 194 -36.89 56.70 -9.78
N ALA A 195 -36.86 55.99 -10.91
CA ALA A 195 -37.76 56.27 -12.04
C ALA A 195 -39.24 56.05 -11.64
N MET A 196 -39.56 54.94 -10.99
CA MET A 196 -40.90 54.63 -10.50
C MET A 196 -41.43 55.72 -9.54
N ASP A 197 -40.59 56.22 -8.64
CA ASP A 197 -40.97 57.30 -7.72
C ASP A 197 -41.25 58.61 -8.48
N ASN A 198 -40.47 58.94 -9.51
CA ASN A 198 -40.70 60.11 -10.36
C ASN A 198 -42.03 60.00 -11.13
N GLU A 199 -42.34 58.83 -11.69
CA GLU A 199 -43.63 58.57 -12.37
C GLU A 199 -44.80 58.71 -11.38
N TYR A 200 -44.64 58.23 -10.14
CA TYR A 200 -45.64 58.44 -9.09
C TYR A 200 -45.83 59.92 -8.76
N HIS A 201 -44.74 60.68 -8.60
CA HIS A 201 -44.80 62.11 -8.30
C HIS A 201 -45.49 62.91 -9.41
N ASP A 202 -45.20 62.60 -10.67
CA ASP A 202 -45.83 63.23 -11.83
C ASP A 202 -47.32 62.88 -11.94
N PHE A 203 -47.68 61.61 -11.79
CA PHE A 203 -49.08 61.17 -11.68
C PHE A 203 -49.80 61.92 -10.55
N HIS A 204 -49.21 61.92 -9.35
CA HIS A 204 -49.78 62.54 -8.16
C HIS A 204 -49.98 64.04 -8.31
N ALA A 205 -48.98 64.76 -8.82
CA ALA A 205 -49.05 66.19 -9.08
C ALA A 205 -50.18 66.52 -10.07
N TYR A 206 -50.36 65.71 -11.12
CA TYR A 206 -51.41 65.95 -12.11
C TYR A 206 -52.81 65.76 -11.53
N TRP A 207 -53.11 64.60 -10.92
CA TRP A 207 -54.48 64.31 -10.49
C TRP A 207 -54.91 65.16 -9.28
N THR A 208 -53.97 65.59 -8.43
CA THR A 208 -54.27 66.50 -7.32
C THR A 208 -54.42 67.97 -7.74
N ALA A 209 -53.86 68.35 -8.89
CA ALA A 209 -54.00 69.69 -9.46
C ALA A 209 -55.25 69.86 -10.35
N LEU A 210 -56.04 68.80 -10.57
CA LEU A 210 -57.24 68.88 -11.40
C LEU A 210 -58.26 69.89 -10.83
N SER A 211 -58.59 70.88 -11.64
CA SER A 211 -59.63 71.87 -11.37
C SER A 211 -60.72 71.81 -12.42
N LEU A 212 -61.98 71.85 -11.99
CA LEU A 212 -63.11 71.93 -12.91
C LEU A 212 -63.09 73.25 -13.72
N PRO A 213 -63.63 73.25 -14.95
CA PRO A 213 -63.83 74.49 -15.71
C PRO A 213 -64.65 75.50 -14.91
N GLU A 214 -64.36 76.81 -15.05
CA GLU A 214 -65.03 77.87 -14.29
C GLU A 214 -66.56 77.79 -14.35
N CYS A 215 -67.10 77.46 -15.53
CA CYS A 215 -68.55 77.36 -15.73
C CYS A 215 -69.21 76.27 -14.86
N ALA A 216 -68.45 75.27 -14.39
CA ALA A 216 -68.95 74.22 -13.51
C ALA A 216 -69.24 74.74 -12.10
N GLY A 217 -68.44 75.71 -11.62
CA GLY A 217 -68.62 76.34 -10.32
C GLY A 217 -69.87 77.24 -10.27
N SER A 218 -70.28 77.79 -11.41
CA SER A 218 -71.48 78.61 -11.57
C SER A 218 -72.31 78.16 -12.77
N PHE A 219 -72.83 76.93 -12.71
CA PHE A 219 -73.50 76.29 -13.85
C PHE A 219 -74.65 77.15 -14.42
N PRO A 220 -74.57 77.59 -15.69
CA PRO A 220 -75.56 78.47 -16.27
C PRO A 220 -76.87 77.71 -16.54
N HIS A 221 -77.99 78.26 -16.08
CA HIS A 221 -79.34 77.65 -16.18
C HIS A 221 -80.40 78.59 -16.78
N THR A 222 -80.03 79.83 -17.12
CA THR A 222 -80.96 80.87 -17.59
C THR A 222 -81.03 80.98 -19.12
N LYS A 223 -79.99 80.55 -19.83
CA LYS A 223 -79.91 80.58 -21.30
C LYS A 223 -79.39 79.25 -21.81
N TRP A 224 -80.14 78.64 -22.72
CA TRP A 224 -79.80 77.35 -23.29
C TRP A 224 -78.40 77.32 -23.94
N ASP A 225 -78.03 78.37 -24.69
CA ASP A 225 -76.73 78.41 -25.37
C ASP A 225 -75.55 78.41 -24.39
N ASP A 226 -75.67 79.12 -23.26
CA ASP A 226 -74.64 79.17 -22.21
C ASP A 226 -74.57 77.82 -21.47
N THR A 227 -75.71 77.20 -21.16
CA THR A 227 -75.81 75.84 -20.62
C THR A 227 -75.14 74.82 -21.54
N TRP A 228 -75.48 74.85 -22.83
CA TRP A 228 -74.93 73.93 -23.83
C TRP A 228 -73.42 74.14 -24.04
N ALA A 229 -72.94 75.38 -24.04
CA ALA A 229 -71.52 75.67 -24.11
C ALA A 229 -70.76 75.13 -22.89
N CYS A 230 -71.30 75.28 -21.68
CA CYS A 230 -70.68 74.72 -20.48
C CYS A 230 -70.67 73.19 -20.49
N LEU A 231 -71.75 72.54 -20.93
CA LEU A 231 -71.80 71.07 -21.08
C LEU A 231 -70.74 70.55 -22.05
N ARG A 232 -70.54 71.20 -23.20
CA ARG A 232 -69.46 70.84 -24.13
C ARG A 232 -68.07 71.07 -23.55
N GLY A 233 -67.87 72.14 -22.77
CA GLY A 233 -66.61 72.42 -22.09
C GLY A 233 -66.28 71.37 -21.02
N LEU A 234 -67.29 70.94 -20.26
CA LEU A 234 -67.17 69.86 -19.28
C LEU A 234 -66.85 68.52 -19.94
N ASP A 235 -67.48 68.20 -21.07
CA ASP A 235 -67.20 66.98 -21.83
C ASP A 235 -65.75 66.96 -22.35
N ALA A 236 -65.30 68.06 -22.96
CA ALA A 236 -63.93 68.21 -23.44
C ALA A 236 -62.90 68.13 -22.30
N TRP A 237 -63.14 68.84 -21.19
CA TRP A 237 -62.29 68.78 -20.00
C TRP A 237 -62.23 67.37 -19.43
N THR A 238 -63.36 66.67 -19.31
CA THR A 238 -63.41 65.31 -18.77
C THR A 238 -62.64 64.34 -19.66
N ALA A 239 -62.77 64.47 -20.98
CA ALA A 239 -62.05 63.66 -21.94
C ALA A 239 -60.52 63.83 -21.82
N GLU A 240 -60.04 65.07 -21.73
CA GLU A 240 -58.62 65.39 -21.58
C GLU A 240 -58.08 64.96 -20.21
N ALA A 241 -58.81 65.27 -19.13
CA ALA A 241 -58.43 64.88 -17.78
C ALA A 241 -58.31 63.37 -17.67
N ARG A 242 -59.31 62.61 -18.14
CA ARG A 242 -59.29 61.15 -18.14
C ARG A 242 -58.11 60.60 -18.94
N ALA A 243 -57.84 61.14 -20.13
CA ALA A 243 -56.74 60.67 -20.97
C ALA A 243 -55.37 60.87 -20.26
N ASN A 244 -55.11 62.04 -19.70
CA ASN A 244 -53.86 62.34 -19.02
C ASN A 244 -53.70 61.58 -17.69
N VAL A 245 -54.76 61.49 -16.87
CA VAL A 245 -54.74 60.69 -15.63
C VAL A 245 -54.44 59.23 -15.97
N SER A 246 -55.14 58.66 -16.95
CA SER A 246 -54.93 57.26 -17.35
C SER A 246 -53.50 57.03 -17.84
N ALA A 247 -53.01 57.87 -18.75
CA ALA A 247 -51.67 57.71 -19.31
C ALA A 247 -50.57 57.74 -18.24
N ARG A 248 -50.65 58.67 -17.27
CA ARG A 248 -49.68 58.78 -16.17
C ARG A 248 -49.80 57.63 -15.18
N HIS A 249 -51.02 57.22 -14.86
CA HIS A 249 -51.26 56.05 -14.03
C HIS A 249 -50.67 54.78 -14.68
N ASP A 250 -50.92 54.58 -15.97
CA ASP A 250 -50.44 53.41 -16.70
C ASP A 250 -48.91 53.41 -16.82
N SER A 251 -48.29 54.59 -16.98
CA SER A 251 -46.82 54.76 -16.93
C SER A 251 -46.24 54.34 -15.58
N TRP A 252 -46.82 54.83 -14.47
CA TRP A 252 -46.41 54.44 -13.13
C TRP A 252 -46.59 52.94 -12.85
N MET A 253 -47.71 52.35 -13.29
CA MET A 253 -47.96 50.91 -13.16
C MET A 253 -46.95 50.08 -13.96
N ALA A 254 -46.58 50.52 -15.17
CA ALA A 254 -45.53 49.88 -15.94
C ALA A 254 -44.16 49.96 -15.24
N ALA A 255 -43.84 51.09 -14.59
CA ALA A 255 -42.62 51.23 -13.80
C ALA A 255 -42.60 50.30 -12.56
N ILE A 256 -43.75 50.11 -11.89
CA ILE A 256 -43.91 49.13 -10.81
C ILE A 256 -43.59 47.72 -11.31
N GLU A 257 -44.18 47.32 -12.44
CA GLU A 257 -43.96 45.98 -13.02
C GLU A 257 -42.50 45.77 -13.44
N ALA A 258 -41.89 46.76 -14.10
CA ALA A 258 -40.49 46.70 -14.52
C ALA A 258 -39.53 46.54 -13.32
N ARG A 259 -39.76 47.31 -12.24
CA ARG A 259 -39.00 47.16 -11.00
C ARG A 259 -39.23 45.78 -10.38
N GLY A 260 -40.49 45.34 -10.26
CA GLY A 260 -40.83 44.05 -9.66
C GLY A 260 -40.17 42.85 -10.38
N ASN A 261 -40.18 42.85 -11.70
CA ASN A 261 -39.49 41.83 -12.50
C ASN A 261 -37.97 41.86 -12.24
N THR A 262 -37.38 43.05 -12.19
CA THR A 262 -35.95 43.21 -11.88
C THR A 262 -35.62 42.75 -10.46
N THR A 263 -36.47 43.03 -9.46
CA THR A 263 -36.31 42.53 -8.09
C THR A 263 -36.24 41.00 -8.07
N HIS A 264 -37.11 40.31 -8.81
CA HIS A 264 -37.09 38.85 -8.91
C HIS A 264 -35.79 38.32 -9.52
N GLU A 265 -35.31 38.94 -10.60
CA GLU A 265 -34.05 38.59 -11.24
C GLU A 265 -32.85 38.82 -10.32
N CYS A 266 -32.81 39.96 -9.62
CA CYS A 266 -31.73 40.26 -8.69
C CYS A 266 -31.75 39.32 -7.48
N ASN A 267 -32.91 38.96 -6.95
CA ASN A 267 -33.03 37.94 -5.90
C ASN A 267 -32.47 36.58 -6.35
N ALA A 268 -32.77 36.14 -7.57
CA ALA A 268 -32.22 34.90 -8.11
C ALA A 268 -30.68 34.97 -8.24
N LYS A 269 -30.14 36.10 -8.72
CA LYS A 269 -28.69 36.34 -8.78
C LYS A 269 -28.06 36.38 -7.39
N GLN A 270 -28.76 36.94 -6.40
CA GLN A 270 -28.32 36.96 -5.01
C GLN A 270 -28.14 35.54 -4.49
N SER A 271 -29.15 34.68 -4.65
CA SER A 271 -29.07 33.28 -4.24
C SER A 271 -27.95 32.52 -4.95
N GLY A 272 -27.74 32.76 -6.25
CA GLY A 272 -26.64 32.18 -7.00
C GLY A 272 -25.26 32.63 -6.50
N PHE A 273 -25.11 33.92 -6.16
CA PHE A 273 -23.89 34.45 -5.56
C PHE A 273 -23.61 33.86 -4.18
N GLU A 274 -24.62 33.85 -3.29
CA GLU A 274 -24.52 33.27 -1.95
C GLU A 274 -24.10 31.79 -2.02
N ALA A 275 -24.73 31.00 -2.89
CA ALA A 275 -24.40 29.60 -3.12
C ALA A 275 -22.95 29.41 -3.61
N ALA A 276 -22.52 30.19 -4.60
CA ALA A 276 -21.15 30.10 -5.13
C ALA A 276 -20.08 30.41 -4.08
N VAL A 277 -20.33 31.38 -3.19
CA VAL A 277 -19.44 31.65 -2.05
C VAL A 277 -19.43 30.46 -1.07
N CYS A 278 -20.59 29.87 -0.79
CA CYS A 278 -20.68 28.70 0.09
C CYS A 278 -19.91 27.49 -0.47
N ASP A 279 -20.05 27.21 -1.76
CA ASP A 279 -19.34 26.12 -2.44
C ASP A 279 -17.82 26.35 -2.39
N TRP A 280 -17.37 27.57 -2.68
CA TRP A 280 -15.96 27.93 -2.57
C TRP A 280 -15.41 27.75 -1.14
N ILE A 281 -16.13 28.23 -0.12
CA ILE A 281 -15.73 28.08 1.29
C ILE A 281 -15.70 26.59 1.70
N ALA A 282 -16.66 25.79 1.23
CA ALA A 282 -16.74 24.36 1.56
C ALA A 282 -15.54 23.61 0.97
N GLU A 283 -15.25 23.81 -0.31
CA GLU A 283 -14.12 23.18 -0.99
C GLU A 283 -12.77 23.66 -0.45
N TYR A 284 -12.66 24.94 -0.07
CA TYR A 284 -11.46 25.47 0.59
C TYR A 284 -11.14 24.71 1.87
N LYS A 285 -12.15 24.51 2.72
CA LYS A 285 -12.00 23.76 3.97
C LYS A 285 -11.68 22.29 3.70
N ALA A 286 -12.33 21.68 2.70
CA ALA A 286 -12.08 20.29 2.35
C ALA A 286 -10.62 20.11 1.88
N ALA A 287 -10.15 20.93 0.95
CA ALA A 287 -8.77 20.92 0.45
C ALA A 287 -7.76 21.08 1.59
N CYS A 288 -8.01 22.00 2.52
CA CYS A 288 -7.16 22.23 3.67
C CYS A 288 -7.16 21.06 4.67
N SER A 289 -8.31 20.45 4.92
CA SER A 289 -8.42 19.26 5.76
C SER A 289 -7.66 18.07 5.16
N THR A 290 -7.84 17.83 3.86
CA THR A 290 -7.12 16.79 3.11
C THR A 290 -5.61 17.02 3.13
N TYR A 291 -5.16 18.26 2.95
CA TYR A 291 -3.75 18.62 3.07
C TYR A 291 -3.21 18.34 4.47
N ALA A 292 -3.89 18.80 5.52
CA ALA A 292 -3.45 18.60 6.91
C ALA A 292 -3.36 17.11 7.26
N ALA A 293 -4.33 16.30 6.82
CA ALA A 293 -4.30 14.84 7.01
C ALA A 293 -3.14 14.17 6.24
N CYS A 294 -2.90 14.59 4.99
CA CYS A 294 -1.76 14.10 4.19
C CYS A 294 -0.44 14.45 4.87
N TYR A 295 -0.27 15.71 5.27
CA TYR A 295 0.95 16.21 5.89
C TYR A 295 1.21 15.50 7.22
N ALA A 296 0.22 15.41 8.10
CA ALA A 296 0.35 14.72 9.39
C ALA A 296 0.74 13.24 9.22
N SER A 297 0.09 12.51 8.31
CA SER A 297 0.37 11.09 8.07
C SER A 297 1.73 10.85 7.43
N THR A 298 2.14 11.66 6.46
CA THR A 298 3.44 11.55 5.80
C THR A 298 4.60 11.97 6.70
N VAL A 299 4.41 12.97 7.57
CA VAL A 299 5.39 13.34 8.61
C VAL A 299 5.56 12.22 9.63
N ALA A 300 4.47 11.56 10.06
CA ALA A 300 4.56 10.41 10.95
C ALA A 300 5.32 9.24 10.29
N ALA A 301 5.00 8.93 9.03
CA ALA A 301 5.69 7.89 8.26
C ALA A 301 7.19 8.20 8.07
N HIS A 302 7.53 9.46 7.76
CA HIS A 302 8.92 9.92 7.71
C HIS A 302 9.62 9.73 9.06
N GLY A 303 8.97 10.08 10.17
CA GLY A 303 9.52 9.88 11.51
C GLY A 303 9.89 8.43 11.80
N GLN A 304 9.06 7.48 11.35
CA GLN A 304 9.33 6.05 11.45
C GLN A 304 10.52 5.62 10.57
N VAL A 305 10.50 5.98 9.28
CA VAL A 305 11.60 5.68 8.34
C VAL A 305 12.92 6.25 8.85
N HIS A 306 12.92 7.47 9.40
CA HIS A 306 14.08 8.11 10.00
C HIS A 306 14.64 7.27 11.16
N ALA A 307 13.79 6.89 12.11
CA ALA A 307 14.19 6.12 13.29
C ALA A 307 14.73 4.72 12.92
N ASP A 308 14.04 4.01 12.02
CA ASP A 308 14.47 2.68 11.57
C ASP A 308 15.78 2.75 10.81
N THR A 309 15.95 3.76 9.96
CA THR A 309 17.19 3.97 9.21
C THR A 309 18.36 4.24 10.14
N GLN A 310 18.18 5.01 11.23
CA GLN A 310 19.24 5.23 12.23
C GLN A 310 19.68 3.93 12.91
N GLN A 311 18.74 3.05 13.25
CA GLN A 311 19.07 1.75 13.86
C GLN A 311 19.86 0.86 12.90
N VAL A 312 19.38 0.78 11.67
CA VAL A 312 20.01 -0.05 10.64
C VAL A 312 21.37 0.52 10.21
N GLU A 313 21.54 1.84 10.18
CA GLU A 313 22.84 2.48 9.97
C GLU A 313 23.86 2.06 11.04
N MET A 314 23.48 2.10 12.33
CA MET A 314 24.34 1.66 13.42
C MET A 314 24.76 0.19 13.27
N ALA A 315 23.82 -0.69 12.92
CA ALA A 315 24.09 -2.11 12.70
C ALA A 315 25.09 -2.32 11.55
N ARG A 316 24.87 -1.66 10.40
CA ARG A 316 25.75 -1.77 9.23
C ARG A 316 27.15 -1.27 9.50
N LYS A 317 27.29 -0.17 10.25
CA LYS A 317 28.60 0.33 10.69
C LYS A 317 29.32 -0.71 11.57
N ALA A 318 28.60 -1.40 12.44
CA ALA A 318 29.15 -2.47 13.27
C ALA A 318 29.56 -3.70 12.43
N ASP A 319 28.74 -4.08 11.44
CA ASP A 319 29.03 -5.20 10.53
C ASP A 319 30.26 -4.92 9.67
N TYR A 320 30.35 -3.72 9.07
CA TYR A 320 31.52 -3.30 8.30
C TYR A 320 32.79 -3.27 9.17
N ALA A 321 32.70 -2.68 10.36
CA ALA A 321 33.83 -2.66 11.30
C ALA A 321 34.25 -4.06 11.75
N SER A 322 33.30 -5.00 11.86
CA SER A 322 33.59 -6.40 12.18
C SER A 322 34.27 -7.10 11.01
N ALA A 323 33.80 -6.89 9.78
CA ALA A 323 34.41 -7.45 8.57
C ALA A 323 35.87 -6.99 8.38
N GLU A 324 36.15 -5.71 8.58
CA GLU A 324 37.52 -5.15 8.56
C GLU A 324 38.45 -5.81 9.60
N ARG A 325 37.93 -6.05 10.82
CA ARG A 325 38.69 -6.73 11.88
C ARG A 325 38.96 -8.20 11.54
N VAL A 326 37.96 -8.91 11.00
CA VAL A 326 38.13 -10.29 10.53
C VAL A 326 39.15 -10.35 9.41
N GLN A 327 39.08 -9.47 8.41
CA GLN A 327 40.09 -9.38 7.36
C GLN A 327 41.49 -9.12 7.91
N CYS A 328 41.64 -8.27 8.92
CA CYS A 328 42.93 -8.06 9.57
C CYS A 328 43.49 -9.38 10.17
N HIS A 329 42.67 -10.14 10.89
CA HIS A 329 43.08 -11.42 11.46
C HIS A 329 43.32 -12.51 10.40
N LEU A 330 42.59 -12.51 9.29
CA LEU A 330 42.86 -13.39 8.15
C LEU A 330 44.27 -13.16 7.58
N ARG A 331 44.77 -11.92 7.55
CA ARG A 331 46.17 -11.63 7.15
C ARG A 331 47.19 -12.26 8.10
N VAL A 332 46.93 -12.23 9.41
CA VAL A 332 47.78 -12.90 10.42
C VAL A 332 47.83 -14.40 10.18
N MET A 333 46.67 -15.03 9.91
CA MET A 333 46.59 -16.47 9.68
C MET A 333 47.28 -16.90 8.39
N ASN A 334 47.20 -16.08 7.34
CA ASN A 334 47.80 -16.35 6.03
C ASN A 334 49.33 -16.12 5.98
N ALA A 335 49.90 -15.35 6.91
CA ALA A 335 51.35 -15.14 6.97
C ALA A 335 52.10 -16.46 7.25
N SER A 336 53.25 -16.66 6.63
CA SER A 336 54.06 -17.88 6.81
C SER A 336 55.16 -17.71 7.87
N ASP A 337 55.67 -16.49 8.04
CA ASP A 337 56.75 -16.17 8.98
C ASP A 337 56.24 -15.86 10.40
N PRO A 338 56.77 -16.50 11.47
CA PRO A 338 56.35 -16.23 12.84
C PRO A 338 56.56 -14.78 13.30
N ALA A 339 57.62 -14.10 12.85
CA ALA A 339 57.87 -12.72 13.24
C ALA A 339 56.86 -11.77 12.56
N GLU A 340 56.52 -12.02 11.30
CA GLU A 340 55.46 -11.34 10.58
C GLU A 340 54.08 -11.52 11.23
N LYS A 341 53.74 -12.75 11.67
CA LYS A 341 52.50 -13.00 12.42
C LYS A 341 52.40 -12.14 13.68
N GLY A 342 53.49 -12.05 14.44
CA GLY A 342 53.55 -11.22 15.65
C GLY A 342 53.33 -9.74 15.35
N ARG A 343 53.93 -9.23 14.27
CA ARG A 343 53.74 -7.84 13.82
C ARG A 343 52.30 -7.56 13.38
N LEU A 344 51.74 -8.39 12.49
CA LEU A 344 50.38 -8.20 11.97
C LEU A 344 49.32 -8.28 13.08
N LEU A 345 49.48 -9.20 14.04
CA LEU A 345 48.57 -9.30 15.18
C LEU A 345 48.60 -8.03 16.04
N ALA A 346 49.79 -7.46 16.27
CA ALA A 346 49.92 -6.21 17.00
C ALA A 346 49.29 -5.02 16.25
N GLU A 347 49.41 -4.99 14.91
CA GLU A 347 48.75 -3.99 14.05
C GLU A 347 47.21 -4.10 14.10
N CYS A 348 46.67 -5.32 14.04
CA CYS A 348 45.23 -5.55 14.19
C CYS A 348 44.72 -5.09 15.58
N ALA A 349 45.48 -5.35 16.64
CA ALA A 349 45.13 -4.93 18.00
C ALA A 349 45.23 -3.41 18.22
N ALA A 350 46.13 -2.73 17.50
CA ALA A 350 46.31 -1.28 17.59
C ALA A 350 45.20 -0.49 16.85
N THR A 351 44.49 -1.14 15.92
CA THR A 351 43.41 -0.51 15.15
C THR A 351 42.13 -0.45 15.99
N GLN A 352 41.94 0.63 16.74
CA GLN A 352 40.82 0.75 17.70
C GLN A 352 39.44 0.71 17.01
N GLN A 353 39.26 1.36 15.86
CA GLN A 353 38.03 1.29 15.05
C GLN A 353 38.30 1.52 13.56
N PRO A 354 37.78 0.67 12.66
CA PRO A 354 37.72 0.95 11.23
C PRO A 354 36.88 2.21 10.92
N ASP A 355 37.28 2.97 9.91
CA ASP A 355 36.52 4.15 9.46
C ASP A 355 35.21 3.71 8.77
N THR A 356 34.09 4.19 9.31
CA THR A 356 32.74 3.93 8.80
C THR A 356 32.02 5.22 8.40
N GLY A 357 32.73 6.33 8.27
CA GLY A 357 32.15 7.63 7.93
C GLY A 357 31.38 7.61 6.61
N HIS A 358 31.87 6.84 5.63
CA HIS A 358 31.24 6.64 4.33
C HIS A 358 29.92 5.85 4.37
N LEU A 359 29.57 5.23 5.50
CA LEU A 359 28.29 4.54 5.74
C LEU A 359 27.27 5.43 6.45
N SER A 360 27.55 6.72 6.63
CA SER A 360 26.62 7.63 7.30
C SER A 360 25.52 8.05 6.32
N VAL A 361 24.26 7.96 6.76
CA VAL A 361 23.11 8.35 5.94
C VAL A 361 22.91 9.86 6.06
N THR A 362 22.71 10.52 4.92
CA THR A 362 22.27 11.92 4.90
C THR A 362 20.76 12.01 5.14
N TYR A 363 20.35 12.71 6.20
CA TYR A 363 18.93 12.93 6.54
C TYR A 363 18.49 14.35 6.13
N PRO A 364 17.71 14.52 5.05
CA PRO A 364 17.23 15.82 4.63
C PRO A 364 16.24 16.41 5.64
N ALA A 365 16.15 17.74 5.69
CA ALA A 365 15.20 18.42 6.55
C ALA A 365 13.76 18.22 6.06
N VAL A 366 12.84 18.04 7.02
CA VAL A 366 11.40 17.97 6.74
C VAL A 366 10.91 19.36 6.31
N PRO A 367 10.24 19.48 5.15
CA PRO A 367 9.58 20.73 4.75
C PRO A 367 8.53 21.14 5.78
N GLY A 368 8.44 22.43 6.07
CA GLY A 368 7.43 22.95 7.00
C GLY A 368 6.01 22.83 6.44
N GLU A 369 5.03 22.76 7.36
CA GLU A 369 3.62 22.75 7.01
C GLU A 369 3.22 24.07 6.35
N GLN A 370 2.53 23.98 5.23
CA GLN A 370 1.95 25.12 4.54
C GLN A 370 0.71 25.58 5.30
N ALA A 371 0.66 26.86 5.64
CA ALA A 371 -0.52 27.41 6.28
C ALA A 371 -1.68 27.49 5.28
N CYS A 372 -2.76 26.76 5.56
CA CYS A 372 -4.06 27.12 5.04
C CYS A 372 -4.53 28.40 5.77
N GLY A 373 -4.50 29.53 5.07
CA GLY A 373 -5.01 30.79 5.60
C GLY A 373 -6.48 30.71 6.01
N ALA A 374 -6.99 31.77 6.63
CA ALA A 374 -8.45 31.93 6.67
C ALA A 374 -8.95 32.09 5.22
N ALA A 375 -10.14 31.55 4.93
CA ALA A 375 -10.82 31.89 3.69
C ALA A 375 -10.85 33.42 3.57
N LYS A 376 -10.45 33.93 2.39
CA LYS A 376 -10.36 35.36 2.05
C LYS A 376 -11.65 36.13 2.34
N GLU A 377 -12.80 35.46 2.26
CA GLU A 377 -14.12 36.03 2.52
C GLU A 377 -14.73 35.44 3.80
N PRO A 378 -15.36 36.26 4.68
CA PRO A 378 -16.19 35.77 5.77
C PRO A 378 -17.37 34.96 5.22
N ARG A 379 -18.05 34.18 6.06
CA ARG A 379 -19.17 33.36 5.55
C ARG A 379 -20.36 34.24 5.15
N PRO A 380 -21.10 33.86 4.11
CA PRO A 380 -22.41 34.42 3.83
C PRO A 380 -23.26 34.56 5.08
N CYS A 381 -23.93 35.72 5.16
CA CYS A 381 -24.80 36.13 6.25
C CYS A 381 -24.12 36.45 7.59
N GLU A 382 -22.79 36.34 7.70
CA GLU A 382 -22.08 36.92 8.84
C GLU A 382 -22.08 38.46 8.74
N PRO A 383 -22.11 39.20 9.85
CA PRO A 383 -22.21 40.67 9.82
C PRO A 383 -21.14 41.37 8.97
N GLY A 384 -19.91 40.85 8.97
CA GLY A 384 -18.82 41.38 8.14
C GLY A 384 -19.07 41.18 6.65
N TRP A 385 -19.60 40.02 6.28
CA TRP A 385 -19.93 39.70 4.89
C TRP A 385 -21.15 40.48 4.41
N LEU A 386 -22.22 40.56 5.21
CA LEU A 386 -23.42 41.33 4.87
C LEU A 386 -23.10 42.80 4.60
N ARG A 387 -22.24 43.39 5.44
CA ARG A 387 -21.79 44.76 5.25
C ARG A 387 -21.00 44.94 3.96
N ALA A 388 -20.05 44.05 3.68
CA ALA A 388 -19.22 44.15 2.47
C ALA A 388 -20.03 43.87 1.20
N ALA A 389 -20.88 42.85 1.21
CA ALA A 389 -21.61 42.39 0.05
C ALA A 389 -22.86 43.24 -0.26
N TYR A 390 -23.58 43.71 0.77
CA TYR A 390 -24.90 44.33 0.62
C TYR A 390 -25.01 45.69 1.31
N GLU A 391 -24.93 45.77 2.65
CA GLU A 391 -25.33 46.98 3.40
C GLU A 391 -24.45 48.20 3.11
N GLY A 392 -23.17 47.96 2.76
CA GLY A 392 -22.22 49.00 2.38
C GLY A 392 -22.28 49.42 0.91
N GLN A 393 -23.15 48.81 0.11
CA GLN A 393 -23.23 49.08 -1.32
C GLN A 393 -24.11 50.30 -1.63
N PRO A 394 -23.77 51.10 -2.65
CA PRO A 394 -24.49 52.33 -2.96
C PRO A 394 -25.95 52.10 -3.40
N TRP A 395 -26.25 50.94 -3.98
CA TRP A 395 -27.59 50.57 -4.44
C TRP A 395 -28.53 50.12 -3.29
N HIS A 396 -27.99 49.83 -2.10
CA HIS A 396 -28.72 49.13 -1.03
C HIS A 396 -29.94 49.88 -0.51
N ALA A 397 -29.89 51.21 -0.47
CA ALA A 397 -30.99 52.03 0.06
C ALA A 397 -32.26 51.91 -0.80
N GLU A 398 -32.12 51.85 -2.13
CA GLU A 398 -33.26 51.81 -3.07
C GLU A 398 -33.61 50.38 -3.52
N ALA A 399 -32.62 49.48 -3.49
CA ALA A 399 -32.75 48.08 -3.88
C ALA A 399 -32.15 47.16 -2.79
N PRO A 400 -32.77 47.07 -1.60
CA PRO A 400 -32.23 46.24 -0.53
C PRO A 400 -32.17 44.77 -0.96
N ALA A 401 -31.10 44.10 -0.53
CA ALA A 401 -30.94 42.66 -0.71
C ALA A 401 -32.07 41.89 0.00
N GLN A 402 -32.46 40.75 -0.54
CA GLN A 402 -33.37 39.83 0.18
C GLN A 402 -32.66 39.23 1.40
N ALA A 403 -33.42 38.56 2.26
CA ALA A 403 -32.86 37.82 3.40
C ALA A 403 -31.78 36.84 2.91
N CYS A 404 -30.60 36.95 3.51
CA CYS A 404 -29.44 36.16 3.14
C CYS A 404 -29.62 34.69 3.53
N THR A 405 -29.17 33.78 2.66
CA THR A 405 -29.19 32.33 2.91
C THR A 405 -27.88 31.89 3.54
N PRO A 406 -27.88 31.45 4.82
CA PRO A 406 -26.65 30.97 5.45
C PRO A 406 -26.16 29.72 4.73
N CYS A 407 -24.85 29.58 4.60
CA CYS A 407 -24.30 28.32 4.10
C CYS A 407 -24.77 27.18 5.00
N GLU A 408 -25.29 26.13 4.38
CA GLU A 408 -25.57 24.90 5.11
C GLU A 408 -24.29 24.47 5.83
N ALA A 409 -24.40 24.17 7.12
CA ALA A 409 -23.30 23.49 7.81
C ALA A 409 -23.01 22.22 7.00
N PRO A 410 -21.73 21.90 6.72
CA PRO A 410 -21.44 20.67 6.01
C PRO A 410 -22.10 19.55 6.80
N THR A 411 -23.13 18.94 6.20
CA THR A 411 -23.56 17.62 6.64
C THR A 411 -22.28 16.80 6.61
N PRO A 412 -21.82 16.18 7.72
CA PRO A 412 -20.65 15.33 7.66
C PRO A 412 -20.89 14.40 6.47
N VAL A 413 -20.04 14.52 5.44
CA VAL A 413 -20.10 13.62 4.29
C VAL A 413 -20.17 12.24 4.94
N PRO A 414 -21.23 11.45 4.70
CA PRO A 414 -21.28 10.12 5.27
C PRO A 414 -19.97 9.48 4.88
N THR A 415 -19.13 9.16 5.88
CA THR A 415 -17.86 8.48 5.69
C THR A 415 -18.15 7.42 4.63
N PRO A 416 -17.52 7.48 3.44
CA PRO A 416 -17.82 6.54 2.38
C PRO A 416 -17.74 5.17 3.02
N ALA A 417 -18.87 4.45 2.99
CA ALA A 417 -18.97 3.17 3.68
C ALA A 417 -17.76 2.34 3.25
N PRO A 418 -17.03 1.72 4.20
CA PRO A 418 -15.80 1.02 3.88
C PRO A 418 -16.10 0.05 2.73
N PRO A 419 -15.21 -0.02 1.72
CA PRO A 419 -15.50 -0.72 0.48
C PRO A 419 -15.90 -2.16 0.80
N ARG A 420 -17.14 -2.54 0.45
CA ARG A 420 -17.63 -3.89 0.72
C ARG A 420 -16.82 -4.87 -0.14
N PRO A 421 -16.25 -5.94 0.44
CA PRO A 421 -15.54 -6.96 -0.32
C PRO A 421 -16.51 -7.73 -1.20
N ALA A 422 -16.01 -8.16 -2.35
CA ALA A 422 -16.70 -9.09 -3.25
C ALA A 422 -16.80 -10.48 -2.61
N PHE A 423 -15.83 -10.85 -1.77
CA PHE A 423 -15.83 -12.07 -0.98
C PHE A 423 -15.21 -11.81 0.40
N ALA A 424 -15.81 -12.34 1.47
CA ALA A 424 -15.26 -12.26 2.81
C ALA A 424 -15.45 -13.58 3.57
N TRP A 425 -14.45 -13.97 4.35
CA TRP A 425 -14.45 -15.15 5.19
C TRP A 425 -13.75 -14.84 6.52
N ALA A 426 -14.42 -15.18 7.63
CA ALA A 426 -13.97 -14.81 8.97
C ALA A 426 -12.62 -15.42 9.36
N GLY A 427 -12.29 -16.61 8.87
CA GLY A 427 -11.05 -17.30 9.21
C GLY A 427 -11.19 -18.53 10.08
N ARG A 428 -10.08 -19.27 10.20
CA ARG A 428 -9.84 -20.32 11.19
C ARG A 428 -8.36 -20.73 11.23
N GLU A 429 -8.03 -21.59 12.19
CA GLU A 429 -6.77 -22.31 12.29
C GLU A 429 -6.73 -23.51 11.32
N PHE A 430 -5.55 -23.77 10.76
CA PHE A 430 -5.22 -24.89 9.88
C PHE A 430 -4.13 -25.76 10.52
N GLN A 431 -4.18 -27.07 10.28
CA GLN A 431 -3.41 -28.12 10.98
C GLN A 431 -2.47 -28.89 10.04
N ASN A 432 -1.83 -28.21 9.08
CA ASN A 432 -0.80 -28.80 8.22
C ASN A 432 -1.24 -30.10 7.50
N SER A 433 -2.50 -30.16 7.05
CA SER A 433 -3.08 -31.34 6.41
C SER A 433 -3.63 -31.02 5.02
N LEU A 434 -3.46 -31.95 4.07
CA LEU A 434 -3.93 -31.77 2.68
C LEU A 434 -5.45 -31.80 2.54
N SER A 435 -6.16 -32.32 3.54
CA SER A 435 -7.62 -32.27 3.64
C SER A 435 -8.10 -31.02 4.38
N ASP A 436 -7.19 -30.28 5.01
CA ASP A 436 -7.51 -29.15 5.86
C ASP A 436 -7.36 -27.84 5.09
N PHE A 437 -8.38 -27.52 4.30
CA PHE A 437 -8.45 -26.31 3.49
C PHE A 437 -9.90 -25.90 3.32
N GLU A 438 -10.14 -24.65 2.93
CA GLU A 438 -11.46 -24.17 2.56
C GLU A 438 -11.64 -24.17 1.04
N ASN A 439 -12.81 -24.62 0.59
CA ASN A 439 -13.18 -24.65 -0.82
C ASN A 439 -14.44 -23.84 -1.07
N PHE A 440 -14.27 -22.61 -1.54
CA PHE A 440 -15.36 -21.67 -1.81
C PHE A 440 -15.85 -21.69 -3.26
N THR A 441 -15.34 -22.62 -4.08
CA THR A 441 -15.62 -22.70 -5.52
C THR A 441 -17.11 -22.79 -5.86
N SER A 442 -17.94 -23.41 -5.02
CA SER A 442 -19.38 -23.49 -5.23
C SER A 442 -20.15 -22.27 -4.74
N GLN A 443 -19.64 -21.58 -3.71
CA GLN A 443 -20.26 -20.39 -3.11
C GLN A 443 -20.07 -19.16 -4.01
N GLU A 444 -18.92 -19.07 -4.71
CA GLU A 444 -18.56 -17.90 -5.51
C GLU A 444 -18.87 -18.00 -7.02
N ARG A 445 -19.70 -18.97 -7.46
CA ARG A 445 -20.05 -19.10 -8.89
C ARG A 445 -20.79 -17.88 -9.48
N GLY A 446 -21.31 -17.01 -8.61
CA GLY A 446 -21.99 -15.77 -8.98
C GLY A 446 -21.11 -14.52 -8.93
N THR A 447 -19.89 -14.60 -8.40
CA THR A 447 -19.01 -13.45 -8.16
C THR A 447 -18.01 -13.34 -9.30
N ASP A 448 -17.96 -12.18 -9.94
CA ASP A 448 -17.00 -11.89 -11.01
C ASP A 448 -15.78 -11.15 -10.39
N PHE A 449 -14.55 -11.59 -10.68
CA PHE A 449 -13.30 -10.97 -10.20
C PHE A 449 -12.53 -10.28 -11.33
N GLY A 450 -11.90 -9.13 -11.06
CA GLY A 450 -11.07 -8.37 -12.03
C GLY A 450 -11.76 -7.16 -12.67
N PRO A 451 -11.06 -6.37 -13.53
CA PRO A 451 -9.64 -6.50 -13.92
C PRO A 451 -8.67 -6.02 -12.82
N GLU A 452 -9.18 -5.33 -11.81
CA GLU A 452 -8.43 -4.96 -10.62
C GLU A 452 -8.86 -5.82 -9.43
N LEU A 453 -7.92 -6.09 -8.53
CA LEU A 453 -8.17 -6.94 -7.37
C LEU A 453 -7.37 -6.49 -6.16
N SER A 454 -7.95 -6.58 -4.96
CA SER A 454 -7.20 -6.58 -3.71
C SER A 454 -7.55 -7.82 -2.91
N VAL A 455 -6.55 -8.43 -2.27
CA VAL A 455 -6.70 -9.56 -1.35
C VAL A 455 -6.11 -9.15 -0.01
N GLY A 456 -6.93 -9.07 1.02
CA GLY A 456 -6.54 -8.70 2.38
C GLY A 456 -6.79 -9.86 3.33
N PHE A 457 -5.85 -10.10 4.25
CA PHE A 457 -5.97 -11.16 5.25
C PHE A 457 -5.03 -10.93 6.43
N THR A 458 -5.41 -11.43 7.60
CA THR A 458 -4.53 -11.58 8.75
C THR A 458 -4.02 -13.02 8.77
N ALA A 459 -2.71 -13.24 8.88
CA ALA A 459 -2.13 -14.58 8.93
C ALA A 459 -1.09 -14.76 10.04
N ARG A 460 -1.05 -15.96 10.60
CA ARG A 460 0.03 -16.48 11.46
C ARG A 460 0.51 -17.80 10.88
N ILE A 461 1.78 -17.86 10.49
CA ILE A 461 2.37 -19.09 9.95
C ILE A 461 3.10 -19.80 11.08
N ASP A 462 2.63 -20.97 11.51
CA ASP A 462 3.16 -21.65 12.70
C ASP A 462 4.34 -22.59 12.41
N LYS A 463 4.54 -22.96 11.14
CA LYS A 463 5.69 -23.76 10.70
C LYS A 463 6.37 -23.15 9.50
N ALA A 464 7.70 -23.20 9.53
CA ALA A 464 8.57 -22.87 8.42
C ALA A 464 8.53 -24.02 7.40
N ASN A 465 7.42 -24.15 6.69
CA ASN A 465 7.28 -25.07 5.57
C ASN A 465 6.79 -24.31 4.35
N ASP A 466 6.65 -25.02 3.25
CA ASP A 466 5.91 -24.52 2.12
C ASP A 466 4.42 -24.42 2.52
N TRP A 467 3.78 -23.28 2.26
CA TRP A 467 2.38 -23.01 2.66
C TRP A 467 1.63 -22.25 1.58
N SER A 468 0.30 -22.21 1.68
CA SER A 468 -0.56 -21.51 0.74
C SER A 468 -1.70 -20.81 1.46
N VAL A 469 -1.84 -19.51 1.22
CA VAL A 469 -2.97 -18.73 1.72
C VAL A 469 -4.12 -18.78 0.72
N LEU A 470 -3.86 -18.49 -0.56
CA LEU A 470 -4.89 -18.41 -1.60
C LEU A 470 -4.46 -19.13 -2.88
N ASP A 471 -5.37 -19.92 -3.44
CA ASP A 471 -5.33 -20.33 -4.85
C ASP A 471 -6.66 -19.98 -5.53
N LEU A 472 -6.60 -18.97 -6.39
CA LEU A 472 -7.72 -18.46 -7.17
C LEU A 472 -7.45 -18.76 -8.64
N SER A 473 -8.35 -19.48 -9.30
CA SER A 473 -8.25 -19.66 -10.75
C SER A 473 -9.58 -19.43 -11.46
N GLY A 474 -9.50 -18.82 -12.64
CA GLY A 474 -10.65 -18.57 -13.50
C GLY A 474 -11.11 -19.82 -14.25
N ALA A 475 -12.35 -19.78 -14.73
CA ALA A 475 -12.84 -20.76 -15.71
C ALA A 475 -11.95 -20.77 -16.95
N PRO A 476 -11.76 -21.95 -17.59
CA PRO A 476 -11.06 -22.01 -18.85
C PRO A 476 -11.79 -21.15 -19.89
N ASP A 477 -11.05 -20.34 -20.62
CA ASP A 477 -11.58 -19.60 -21.77
C ASP A 477 -11.94 -20.57 -22.93
N ALA A 478 -12.42 -20.02 -24.04
CA ALA A 478 -12.78 -20.80 -25.23
C ALA A 478 -11.60 -21.61 -25.82
N MET A 479 -10.36 -21.25 -25.47
CA MET A 479 -9.13 -21.93 -25.89
C MET A 479 -8.61 -22.91 -24.82
N GLY A 480 -9.32 -23.07 -23.69
CA GLY A 480 -8.92 -23.93 -22.57
C GLY A 480 -7.95 -23.27 -21.59
N SER A 481 -7.64 -21.99 -21.78
CA SER A 481 -6.67 -21.25 -20.99
C SER A 481 -7.24 -20.76 -19.67
N ARG A 482 -6.44 -20.82 -18.59
CA ARG A 482 -6.86 -20.39 -17.24
C ARG A 482 -5.89 -19.40 -16.66
N LEU A 483 -6.42 -18.30 -16.12
CA LEU A 483 -5.70 -17.45 -15.20
C LEU A 483 -5.62 -18.12 -13.83
N ARG A 484 -4.46 -18.02 -13.18
CA ARG A 484 -4.28 -18.33 -11.77
C ARG A 484 -3.59 -17.20 -11.03
N LEU A 485 -4.12 -16.86 -9.86
CA LEU A 485 -3.48 -16.10 -8.81
C LEU A 485 -3.23 -17.03 -7.62
N TRP A 486 -1.97 -17.14 -7.20
CA TRP A 486 -1.58 -17.89 -6.02
C TRP A 486 -0.80 -17.01 -5.05
N ILE A 487 -1.15 -17.08 -3.77
CA ILE A 487 -0.47 -16.38 -2.67
C ILE A 487 -0.02 -17.44 -1.66
N GLY A 488 1.28 -17.55 -1.44
CA GLY A 488 1.86 -18.56 -0.55
C GLY A 488 3.37 -18.53 -0.51
N CYS A 489 3.97 -19.59 0.00
CA CYS A 489 5.41 -19.84 0.00
C CYS A 489 5.72 -21.13 -0.78
N GLY A 490 6.79 -21.10 -1.57
CA GLY A 490 7.17 -22.23 -2.41
C GLY A 490 8.63 -22.21 -2.86
N TYR A 491 9.33 -23.31 -2.54
CA TYR A 491 10.64 -23.73 -3.07
C TYR A 491 11.87 -22.86 -2.75
N HIS A 492 11.71 -21.63 -2.27
CA HIS A 492 12.80 -20.71 -1.90
C HIS A 492 12.36 -19.86 -0.71
N GLY A 493 13.08 -19.93 0.42
CA GLY A 493 12.83 -19.14 1.64
C GLY A 493 11.53 -19.49 2.37
N GLN A 494 11.59 -20.10 3.55
CA GLN A 494 10.38 -20.46 4.33
C GLN A 494 9.67 -19.24 4.95
N ASP A 495 10.30 -18.08 4.82
CA ASP A 495 9.93 -16.76 5.30
C ASP A 495 9.50 -15.80 4.17
N ASP A 496 9.44 -16.27 2.92
CA ASP A 496 9.07 -15.45 1.76
C ASP A 496 7.56 -15.50 1.49
N LEU A 497 6.98 -14.35 1.11
CA LEU A 497 5.63 -14.31 0.52
C LEU A 497 5.74 -14.22 -1.00
N HIS A 498 5.19 -15.22 -1.70
CA HIS A 498 5.08 -15.25 -3.14
C HIS A 498 3.69 -14.85 -3.60
N VAL A 499 3.65 -13.98 -4.61
CA VAL A 499 2.45 -13.71 -5.40
C VAL A 499 2.74 -14.15 -6.82
N THR A 500 2.09 -15.24 -7.25
CA THR A 500 2.26 -15.79 -8.60
C THR A 500 1.00 -15.56 -9.42
N CYS A 501 1.18 -14.92 -10.56
CA CYS A 501 0.14 -14.73 -11.57
C CYS A 501 0.54 -15.48 -12.82
N SER A 502 -0.27 -16.41 -13.30
CA SER A 502 0.02 -17.16 -14.51
C SER A 502 -1.20 -17.31 -15.40
N SER A 503 -0.96 -17.40 -16.70
CA SER A 503 -1.92 -17.84 -17.70
C SER A 503 -1.27 -18.93 -18.54
N THR A 504 -2.04 -19.84 -19.11
CA THR A 504 -1.53 -20.83 -20.08
C THR A 504 -0.98 -20.16 -21.36
N SER A 505 -1.32 -18.90 -21.62
CA SER A 505 -0.88 -18.13 -22.80
C SER A 505 0.30 -17.20 -22.53
N VAL A 506 0.67 -16.98 -21.26
CA VAL A 506 1.73 -16.03 -20.86
C VAL A 506 2.59 -16.66 -19.77
N SER A 507 3.92 -16.64 -19.92
CA SER A 507 4.85 -17.11 -18.89
C SER A 507 4.49 -16.49 -17.53
N GLY A 508 4.37 -17.33 -16.50
CA GLY A 508 3.96 -16.89 -15.17
C GLY A 508 4.88 -15.79 -14.61
N SER A 509 4.26 -14.77 -14.03
CA SER A 509 4.94 -13.70 -13.29
C SER A 509 4.93 -14.07 -11.81
N ARG A 510 6.07 -13.90 -11.13
CA ARG A 510 6.22 -14.19 -9.71
C ARG A 510 6.85 -12.99 -9.02
N LEU A 511 6.13 -12.41 -8.08
CA LEU A 511 6.64 -11.42 -7.15
C LEU A 511 7.03 -12.13 -5.85
N ILE A 512 8.26 -11.91 -5.38
CA ILE A 512 8.78 -12.48 -4.13
C ILE A 512 9.06 -11.32 -3.18
N ALA A 513 8.38 -11.33 -2.03
CA ALA A 513 8.70 -10.46 -0.90
C ALA A 513 9.49 -11.27 0.12
N ALA A 514 10.82 -11.15 0.05
CA ALA A 514 11.74 -11.99 0.80
C ALA A 514 11.76 -11.64 2.30
N GLY A 515 11.83 -12.65 3.18
CA GLY A 515 11.90 -12.46 4.64
C GLY A 515 10.70 -11.75 5.24
N LEU A 516 9.56 -11.76 4.55
CA LEU A 516 8.38 -11.00 4.96
C LEU A 516 7.63 -11.66 6.13
N VAL A 517 7.73 -12.98 6.25
CA VAL A 517 6.97 -13.80 7.19
C VAL A 517 7.83 -14.23 8.37
N ASN A 518 7.38 -13.86 9.57
CA ASN A 518 7.98 -14.30 10.83
C ASN A 518 7.15 -15.46 11.40
N VAL A 519 7.73 -16.65 11.45
CA VAL A 519 7.04 -17.85 11.96
C VAL A 519 6.55 -17.62 13.39
N GLY A 520 5.29 -17.98 13.65
CA GLY A 520 4.58 -17.79 14.92
C GLY A 520 4.06 -16.36 15.15
N SER A 521 4.38 -15.40 14.29
CA SER A 521 3.88 -14.02 14.40
C SER A 521 2.64 -13.79 13.56
N THR A 522 1.69 -13.04 14.10
CA THR A 522 0.48 -12.63 13.38
C THR A 522 0.70 -11.28 12.72
N SER A 523 0.44 -11.18 11.42
CA SER A 523 0.54 -9.95 10.65
C SER A 523 -0.67 -9.78 9.73
N LYS A 524 -1.02 -8.52 9.43
CA LYS A 524 -1.98 -8.16 8.39
C LYS A 524 -1.26 -8.00 7.06
N PHE A 525 -1.86 -8.53 6.01
CA PHE A 525 -1.35 -8.47 4.64
C PHE A 525 -2.40 -7.90 3.70
N LEU A 526 -1.95 -7.10 2.73
CA LEU A 526 -2.75 -6.62 1.61
C LEU A 526 -1.96 -6.83 0.33
N VAL A 527 -2.51 -7.57 -0.62
CA VAL A 527 -1.97 -7.77 -1.96
C VAL A 527 -2.88 -7.10 -2.96
N THR A 528 -2.37 -6.13 -3.72
CA THR A 528 -3.13 -5.40 -4.73
C THR A 528 -2.63 -5.75 -6.12
N LEU A 529 -3.55 -5.96 -7.07
CA LEU A 529 -3.30 -6.17 -8.49
C LEU A 529 -4.08 -5.13 -9.29
N ALA A 530 -3.37 -4.22 -9.93
CA ALA A 530 -3.94 -3.20 -10.81
C ALA A 530 -4.23 -3.77 -12.21
N GLY A 531 -5.12 -3.10 -12.96
CA GLY A 531 -5.53 -3.55 -14.29
C GLY A 531 -4.42 -3.50 -15.34
N ASP A 532 -3.39 -2.71 -15.10
CA ASP A 532 -2.16 -2.64 -15.92
C ASP A 532 -1.14 -3.74 -15.57
N GLY A 533 -1.43 -4.58 -14.57
CA GLY A 533 -0.57 -5.65 -14.10
C GLY A 533 0.35 -5.27 -12.95
N GLN A 534 0.31 -4.04 -12.42
CA GLN A 534 1.12 -3.69 -11.25
C GLN A 534 0.64 -4.46 -10.00
N VAL A 535 1.56 -5.12 -9.32
CA VAL A 535 1.32 -5.86 -8.08
C VAL A 535 2.05 -5.20 -6.91
N LYS A 536 1.38 -5.03 -5.78
CA LYS A 536 1.98 -4.57 -4.53
C LYS A 536 1.60 -5.49 -3.38
N VAL A 537 2.54 -5.71 -2.47
CA VAL A 537 2.36 -6.44 -1.22
C VAL A 537 2.63 -5.47 -0.07
N PHE A 538 1.68 -5.37 0.84
CA PHE A 538 1.82 -4.64 2.09
C PHE A 538 1.77 -5.60 3.27
N LYS A 539 2.53 -5.29 4.31
CA LYS A 539 2.49 -5.96 5.62
C LYS A 539 2.41 -4.90 6.70
N ASP A 540 1.43 -5.03 7.59
CA ASP A 540 1.27 -4.17 8.78
C ASP A 540 1.40 -2.65 8.47
N GLY A 541 0.81 -2.19 7.36
CA GLY A 541 0.81 -0.78 6.96
C GLY A 541 1.92 -0.35 6.04
N GLN A 542 2.95 -1.18 5.87
CA GLN A 542 4.13 -0.85 5.09
C GLN A 542 4.11 -1.57 3.75
N LEU A 543 4.51 -0.87 2.68
CA LEU A 543 4.76 -1.49 1.39
C LEU A 543 5.99 -2.40 1.52
N ALA A 544 5.78 -3.70 1.42
CA ALA A 544 6.82 -4.70 1.53
C ALA A 544 7.52 -4.97 0.19
N GLN A 545 6.74 -5.03 -0.89
CA GLN A 545 7.26 -5.34 -2.22
C GLN A 545 6.33 -4.84 -3.32
N SER A 546 6.89 -4.49 -4.48
CA SER A 546 6.11 -4.18 -5.70
C SER A 546 6.78 -4.70 -6.97
N GLY A 547 5.99 -5.01 -7.99
CA GLY A 547 6.51 -5.39 -9.30
C GLY A 547 5.40 -5.60 -10.32
N ASP A 548 5.72 -6.19 -11.46
CA ASP A 548 4.78 -6.35 -12.58
C ASP A 548 4.33 -7.81 -12.75
N ALA A 549 3.05 -7.98 -13.05
CA ALA A 549 2.41 -9.24 -13.41
C ALA A 549 1.73 -9.12 -14.80
N PRO A 550 2.50 -9.17 -15.90
CA PRO A 550 1.96 -9.07 -17.26
C PRO A 550 0.86 -10.11 -17.58
N ALA A 551 0.92 -11.29 -16.95
CA ALA A 551 -0.16 -12.28 -17.10
C ALA A 551 -1.50 -11.77 -16.56
N TRP A 552 -1.50 -10.93 -15.52
CA TRP A 552 -2.71 -10.30 -14.97
C TRP A 552 -3.23 -9.19 -15.90
N ALA A 553 -2.34 -8.34 -16.41
CA ALA A 553 -2.70 -7.26 -17.36
C ALA A 553 -3.38 -7.80 -18.65
N SER A 554 -3.06 -9.03 -19.04
CA SER A 554 -3.61 -9.67 -20.24
C SER A 554 -5.04 -10.20 -20.10
N LEU A 555 -5.71 -9.96 -18.97
CA LEU A 555 -7.04 -10.50 -18.70
C LEU A 555 -8.14 -9.88 -19.57
N PRO A 556 -8.94 -10.71 -20.28
CA PRO A 556 -10.13 -10.25 -20.97
C PRO A 556 -11.27 -10.02 -19.96
N GLY A 557 -11.21 -8.90 -19.23
CA GLY A 557 -12.28 -8.45 -18.35
C GLY A 557 -12.48 -9.30 -17.07
N PRO A 558 -13.58 -9.06 -16.33
CA PRO A 558 -13.86 -9.78 -15.11
C PRO A 558 -14.16 -11.27 -15.39
N PHE A 559 -13.66 -12.16 -14.54
CA PHE A 559 -13.75 -13.61 -14.70
C PHE A 559 -14.43 -14.28 -13.52
N LYS A 560 -15.09 -15.41 -13.79
CA LYS A 560 -15.69 -16.25 -12.75
C LYS A 560 -14.67 -17.21 -12.17
N PRO A 561 -14.57 -17.36 -10.84
CA PRO A 561 -13.68 -18.33 -10.24
C PRO A 561 -14.17 -19.74 -10.58
N ALA A 562 -13.33 -20.53 -11.25
CA ALA A 562 -13.49 -21.99 -11.32
C ALA A 562 -12.84 -22.70 -10.14
N MET A 563 -12.02 -21.99 -9.36
CA MET A 563 -11.47 -22.44 -8.09
C MET A 563 -11.22 -21.25 -7.19
N LEU A 564 -11.63 -21.35 -5.92
CA LEU A 564 -11.24 -20.45 -4.84
C LEU A 564 -10.95 -21.29 -3.60
N TRP A 565 -9.67 -21.56 -3.35
CA TRP A 565 -9.21 -22.33 -2.19
C TRP A 565 -8.40 -21.45 -1.25
N VAL A 566 -8.61 -21.65 0.05
CA VAL A 566 -7.83 -21.00 1.11
C VAL A 566 -7.16 -22.07 1.97
N GLY A 567 -5.86 -21.91 2.24
CA GLY A 567 -5.07 -22.87 3.02
C GLY A 567 -4.40 -24.00 2.21
N LYS A 568 -4.51 -23.99 0.86
CA LYS A 568 -3.93 -25.03 -0.02
C LYS A 568 -3.72 -24.56 -1.46
N HIS A 569 -2.74 -25.17 -2.14
CA HIS A 569 -2.50 -25.05 -3.59
C HIS A 569 -3.06 -26.24 -4.38
N ALA A 570 -3.63 -25.96 -5.56
CA ALA A 570 -4.33 -26.92 -6.40
C ALA A 570 -3.44 -27.99 -7.06
N TYR A 571 -2.15 -27.71 -7.23
CA TYR A 571 -1.21 -28.60 -7.93
C TYR A 571 -0.39 -29.47 -6.98
N SER A 572 -0.81 -29.61 -5.71
CA SER A 572 -0.13 -30.49 -4.77
C SER A 572 -0.38 -31.97 -5.13
N THR A 573 0.30 -32.49 -6.14
CA THR A 573 0.32 -33.93 -6.45
C THR A 573 1.24 -34.70 -5.49
N SER A 574 2.06 -34.01 -4.67
CA SER A 574 3.04 -34.60 -3.75
C SER A 574 3.01 -34.07 -2.30
N GLY A 575 1.96 -33.35 -1.90
CA GLY A 575 1.75 -32.95 -0.50
C GLY A 575 2.44 -31.66 -0.02
N ALA A 576 2.82 -30.76 -0.93
CA ALA A 576 3.84 -29.76 -0.64
C ALA A 576 3.42 -28.43 0.00
N HIS A 577 2.14 -28.05 0.17
CA HIS A 577 1.81 -26.69 0.69
C HIS A 577 0.59 -26.56 1.63
N PRO A 578 0.26 -27.52 2.53
CA PRO A 578 -0.83 -27.29 3.48
C PRO A 578 -0.44 -26.20 4.49
N MET A 579 -1.37 -25.27 4.74
CA MET A 579 -1.19 -24.24 5.75
C MET A 579 -1.12 -24.85 7.17
N ASP A 580 -0.21 -24.35 8.00
CA ASP A 580 -0.19 -24.57 9.45
C ASP A 580 -0.23 -23.21 10.16
N GLY A 581 -1.28 -22.98 10.94
CA GLY A 581 -1.54 -21.73 11.63
C GLY A 581 -2.83 -21.04 11.20
N LEU A 582 -2.90 -19.72 11.37
CA LEU A 582 -4.14 -18.95 11.29
C LEU A 582 -4.24 -18.18 9.97
N ILE A 583 -5.43 -18.20 9.35
CA ILE A 583 -5.85 -17.19 8.38
C ILE A 583 -7.20 -16.65 8.86
N GLN A 584 -7.31 -15.34 8.99
CA GLN A 584 -8.55 -14.66 9.37
C GLN A 584 -8.72 -13.32 8.66
N ASP A 585 -9.91 -12.73 8.77
CA ASP A 585 -10.28 -11.46 8.11
C ASP A 585 -10.03 -11.49 6.59
N PHE A 586 -10.16 -12.67 5.99
CA PHE A 586 -9.82 -12.89 4.60
C PHE A 586 -10.89 -12.26 3.70
N SER A 587 -10.48 -11.32 2.85
CA SER A 587 -11.38 -10.56 2.00
C SER A 587 -10.78 -10.31 0.62
N ILE A 588 -11.63 -10.28 -0.40
CA ILE A 588 -11.26 -9.97 -1.79
C ILE A 588 -12.14 -8.83 -2.30
N TRP A 589 -11.54 -7.83 -2.94
CA TRP A 589 -12.22 -6.69 -3.56
C TRP A 589 -11.94 -6.61 -5.06
N ASN A 590 -12.93 -6.19 -5.84
CA ASN A 590 -12.81 -5.96 -7.29
C ASN A 590 -12.27 -4.56 -7.64
N ARG A 591 -11.27 -4.11 -6.88
CA ARG A 591 -10.56 -2.84 -7.09
C ARG A 591 -9.24 -2.85 -6.33
N VAL A 592 -8.35 -1.95 -6.70
CA VAL A 592 -7.16 -1.65 -5.89
C VAL A 592 -7.58 -0.84 -4.66
N LEU A 593 -7.18 -1.30 -3.48
CA LEU A 593 -7.35 -0.60 -2.21
C LEU A 593 -6.03 0.04 -1.76
N THR A 594 -6.15 1.17 -1.07
CA THR A 594 -5.10 1.68 -0.18
C THR A 594 -5.07 0.88 1.12
N TRP A 595 -3.96 0.93 1.86
CA TRP A 595 -3.89 0.32 3.19
C TRP A 595 -4.94 0.87 4.16
N GLN A 596 -5.21 2.19 4.10
CA GLN A 596 -6.23 2.83 4.93
C GLN A 596 -7.64 2.32 4.62
N GLU A 597 -7.98 2.12 3.35
CA GLU A 597 -9.27 1.52 2.95
C GLU A 597 -9.40 0.07 3.44
N PHE A 598 -8.30 -0.69 3.47
CA PHE A 598 -8.27 -2.04 4.03
C PHE A 598 -8.43 -2.06 5.56
N GLU A 599 -7.71 -1.20 6.29
CA GLU A 599 -7.86 -1.09 7.75
C GLU A 599 -9.23 -0.57 8.19
N ALA A 600 -9.84 0.30 7.39
CA ALA A 600 -11.20 0.76 7.67
C ALA A 600 -12.24 -0.38 7.58
N TRP A 601 -11.91 -1.49 6.93
CA TRP A 601 -12.76 -2.68 6.82
C TRP A 601 -12.41 -3.79 7.82
N ALA A 602 -11.11 -4.08 8.01
CA ALA A 602 -10.59 -5.22 8.77
C ALA A 602 -10.29 -4.90 10.24
#